data_AF-A0AB34YDQ5-F1
#
_entry.id   AF-A0AB34YDQ5-F1
#
_cell.length_a   1.000
_cell.length_b   1.000
_cell.length_c   1.000
_cell.angle_alpha   90.00
_cell.angle_beta   90.00
_cell.angle_gamma   90.00
#
_symmetry.space_group_name_H-M   'P 1'
#
loop_
_entity.id
_entity.type
_entity.pdbx_description
1 polymer ?
#
loop_
_entity_poly.entity_id
_entity_poly.type
_entity_poly.pdbx_seq_one_letter_code
_entity_poly.pdbx_strand_id
1 'polypeptide(L)' 'MQKILWAILKAAAPKDRGGADISYIAPYVKAGIDGLGPWGAGAHTENETIDLSSLPTATKRAALFILQKIQE' A
#
# COMPACT_ATOMS: atom_id res chain seq x y z
N MET A 1 18.14 -14.20 19.14
CA MET A 1 18.09 -13.58 17.79
C MET A 1 16.98 -14.24 16.98
N GLN A 2 15.78 -13.66 17.00
CA GLN A 2 14.65 -14.17 16.21
C GLN A 2 14.75 -13.57 14.80
N LYS A 3 15.04 -14.40 13.79
CA LYS A 3 14.94 -13.99 12.37
C LYS A 3 13.46 -13.78 12.07
N ILE A 4 13.02 -12.52 12.12
CA ILE A 4 11.72 -12.12 11.59
C ILE A 4 11.82 -12.32 10.07
N LEU A 5 11.16 -13.37 9.58
CA LEU A 5 11.01 -13.66 8.17
C LEU A 5 10.05 -12.61 7.61
N TRP A 6 10.57 -11.41 7.29
CA TRP A 6 9.82 -10.49 6.45
C TRP A 6 9.61 -11.23 5.13
N ALA A 7 8.36 -11.62 4.87
CA ALA A 7 7.97 -12.04 3.53
C ALA A 7 8.50 -10.97 2.58
N ILE A 8 9.42 -11.37 1.69
CA ILE A 8 10.01 -10.48 0.70
C ILE A 8 8.84 -9.99 -0.15
N LEU A 9 8.39 -8.77 0.14
CA LEU A 9 7.32 -8.12 -0.59
C LEU A 9 7.90 -7.81 -1.97
N LYS A 10 7.65 -8.69 -2.95
CA LYS A 10 8.03 -8.43 -4.33
C LYS A 10 7.12 -7.32 -4.84
N ALA A 11 7.72 -6.22 -5.28
CA ALA A 11 7.00 -5.18 -6.00
C ALA A 11 6.31 -5.80 -7.23
N ALA A 12 5.05 -5.44 -7.46
CA ALA A 12 4.37 -5.79 -8.71
C ALA A 12 5.15 -5.19 -9.90
N ALA A 13 5.13 -5.86 -11.06
CA ALA A 13 5.80 -5.31 -12.23
C ALA A 13 5.18 -3.94 -12.59
N PRO A 14 5.97 -2.95 -13.05
CA PRO A 14 5.43 -1.61 -13.33
C PRO A 14 4.26 -1.58 -14.31
N LYS A 15 4.22 -2.53 -15.26
CA LYS A 15 3.15 -2.68 -16.24
C LYS A 15 1.84 -3.23 -15.66
N ASP A 16 1.92 -3.88 -14.49
CA ASP A 16 0.78 -4.51 -13.82
C ASP A 16 0.16 -3.58 -12.77
N ARG A 17 0.70 -2.36 -12.62
CA ARG A 17 0.17 -1.31 -11.73
C ARG A 17 -0.32 -0.11 -12.52
N GLY A 18 -1.38 0.52 -12.02
CA GLY A 18 -1.82 1.82 -12.49
C GLY A 18 -0.88 2.95 -12.06
N GLY A 19 -1.15 4.15 -12.58
CA GLY A 19 -0.62 5.39 -12.02
C GLY A 19 -1.42 5.79 -10.78
N ALA A 20 -0.76 6.46 -9.85
CA ALA A 20 -1.41 7.10 -8.71
C ALA A 20 -0.94 8.54 -8.60
N ASP A 21 -1.83 9.43 -8.17
CA ASP A 21 -1.58 10.88 -8.11
C ASP A 21 -0.41 11.23 -7.18
N ILE A 22 -0.06 10.33 -6.26
CA ILE A 22 1.14 10.43 -5.43
C ILE A 22 2.42 10.68 -6.24
N SER A 23 2.49 10.19 -7.48
CA SER A 23 3.64 10.38 -8.37
C SER A 23 3.88 11.85 -8.75
N TYR A 24 2.82 12.66 -8.82
CA TYR A 24 2.93 14.09 -9.10
C TYR A 24 3.47 14.89 -7.91
N ILE A 25 3.20 14.43 -6.69
CA ILE A 25 3.61 15.13 -5.47
C ILE A 25 4.92 14.59 -4.87
N ALA A 26 5.41 13.44 -5.36
CA ALA A 26 6.62 12.78 -4.85
C ALA A 26 7.86 13.70 -4.74
N PRO A 27 8.14 14.64 -5.66
CA PRO A 27 9.28 15.55 -5.52
C PRO A 27 9.17 16.56 -4.37
N TYR A 28 7.97 16.77 -3.82
CA TYR A 28 7.69 17.81 -2.83
C TYR A 28 7.52 17.28 -1.40
N VAL A 29 7.56 15.96 -1.20
CA VAL A 29 7.37 15.32 0.11
C VAL A 29 8.57 14.46 0.47
N LYS A 30 8.88 14.37 1.76
CA LYS A 30 9.99 13.53 2.26
C LYS A 30 9.70 12.03 2.14
N ALA A 31 8.43 11.65 2.22
CA ALA A 31 7.98 10.28 2.13
C ALA A 31 6.51 10.24 1.72
N GLY A 32 6.12 9.14 1.06
CA GLY A 32 4.74 8.85 0.70
C GLY A 32 4.53 7.34 0.62
N ILE A 33 3.28 6.91 0.81
CA ILE A 33 2.86 5.51 0.64
C ILE A 33 1.59 5.49 -0.21
N ASP A 34 1.51 4.51 -1.09
CA ASP A 34 0.39 4.26 -2.00
C ASP A 34 -0.02 2.78 -1.92
N GLY A 35 -1.13 2.41 -2.55
CA GLY A 35 -1.64 1.04 -2.56
C GLY A 35 -2.19 0.61 -1.21
N LEU A 36 -2.77 1.55 -0.46
CA LEU A 36 -3.47 1.28 0.81
C LEU A 36 -4.92 0.82 0.60
N GLY A 37 -5.39 0.73 -0.64
CA GLY A 37 -6.74 0.26 -0.96
C GLY A 37 -6.97 -1.21 -0.54
N PRO A 38 -8.24 -1.61 -0.35
CA PRO A 38 -8.59 -3.00 -0.09
C PRO A 38 -8.22 -3.90 -1.26
N TRP A 39 -7.98 -5.18 -0.97
CA TRP A 39 -7.87 -6.21 -2.00
C TRP A 39 -9.26 -6.60 -2.49
N GLY A 40 -9.34 -7.07 -3.73
CA GLY A 40 -10.61 -7.34 -4.38
C GLY A 40 -10.44 -7.77 -5.84
N ALA A 41 -11.55 -7.82 -6.55
CA ALA A 41 -11.59 -8.13 -7.98
C ALA A 41 -12.58 -7.20 -8.70
N GLY A 42 -12.43 -7.10 -10.02
CA GLY A 42 -13.34 -6.31 -10.85
C GLY A 42 -13.18 -4.80 -10.68
N ALA A 43 -11.97 -4.33 -10.34
CA ALA A 43 -11.68 -2.90 -10.24
C ALA A 43 -12.14 -2.17 -11.52
N HIS A 44 -12.85 -1.05 -11.35
CA HIS A 44 -13.45 -0.28 -12.45
C HIS A 44 -14.59 -0.99 -13.20
N THR A 45 -15.33 -1.89 -12.54
CA THR A 45 -16.50 -2.55 -13.10
C THR A 45 -17.70 -2.50 -12.16
N GLU A 46 -18.89 -2.79 -12.66
CA GLU A 46 -20.10 -2.95 -11.84
C GLU A 46 -20.04 -4.14 -10.86
N ASN A 47 -19.11 -5.07 -11.09
CA ASN A 47 -18.89 -6.26 -10.27
C ASN A 47 -17.70 -6.10 -9.32
N GLU A 48 -17.34 -4.86 -8.97
CA GLU A 48 -16.25 -4.59 -8.03
C GLU A 48 -16.52 -5.21 -6.65
N THR A 49 -15.54 -5.92 -6.13
CA THR A 49 -15.63 -6.62 -4.84
C THR A 49 -14.49 -6.21 -3.90
N ILE A 50 -14.71 -6.36 -2.61
CA ILE A 50 -13.72 -6.11 -1.57
C ILE A 50 -13.58 -7.35 -0.68
N ASP A 51 -12.35 -7.79 -0.45
CA ASP A 51 -11.97 -8.71 0.62
C ASP A 51 -11.78 -7.92 1.92
N LEU A 52 -12.75 -7.99 2.82
CA LEU A 52 -12.72 -7.29 4.11
C LEU A 52 -11.55 -7.72 5.01
N SER A 53 -11.00 -8.93 4.80
CA SER A 53 -9.84 -9.41 5.57
C SER A 53 -8.55 -8.67 5.21
N SER A 54 -8.52 -7.93 4.09
CA SER A 54 -7.39 -7.11 3.67
C SER A 54 -7.27 -5.80 4.45
N LEU A 55 -8.38 -5.27 4.97
CA LEU A 55 -8.45 -3.95 5.62
C LEU A 55 -7.50 -3.84 6.83
N PRO A 56 -7.43 -4.82 7.76
CA PRO A 56 -6.50 -4.75 8.88
C PRO A 56 -5.03 -4.67 8.45
N THR A 57 -4.66 -5.27 7.32
CA THR A 57 -3.28 -5.22 6.80
C THR A 57 -2.96 -3.83 6.28
N ALA A 58 -3.84 -3.24 5.47
CA ALA A 58 -3.67 -1.87 4.98
C ALA A 58 -3.61 -0.85 6.12
N THR A 59 -4.52 -0.96 7.10
CA THR A 59 -4.56 -0.10 8.29
C THR A 59 -3.27 -0.19 9.09
N LYS A 60 -2.73 -1.40 9.33
CA LYS A 60 -1.45 -1.57 10.04
C LYS A 60 -0.28 -0.93 9.29
N ARG A 61 -0.24 -1.06 7.96
CA ARG A 61 0.81 -0.43 7.13
C ARG A 61 0.75 1.10 7.23
N ALA A 62 -0.45 1.67 7.14
CA ALA A 62 -0.64 3.11 7.30
C ALA A 62 -0.23 3.58 8.71
N ALA A 63 -0.65 2.86 9.75
CA ALA A 63 -0.30 3.19 11.13
C ALA A 63 1.21 3.13 11.39
N LEU A 64 1.90 2.10 10.88
CA LEU A 64 3.35 1.99 11.00
C LEU A 64 4.08 3.09 10.22
N PHE A 65 3.61 3.45 9.02
CA PHE A 65 4.17 4.56 8.26
C PHE A 65 4.03 5.87 9.03
N ILE A 66 2.84 6.19 9.53
CA ILE A 66 2.59 7.40 10.33
C ILE A 66 3.48 7.41 11.58
N LEU A 67 3.54 6.29 12.32
CA LEU A 67 4.37 6.17 13.51
C LEU A 67 5.84 6.43 13.22
N GLN A 68 6.39 5.85 12.14
CA GLN A 68 7.78 6.07 11.74
C GLN A 68 8.04 7.52 11.32
N LYS A 69 7.10 8.17 10.62
CA LYS A 69 7.28 9.54 10.12
C LYS A 69 7.05 10.63 11.17
N ILE A 70 6.31 10.35 12.24
CA ILE A 70 6.19 11.25 13.41
C ILE A 70 7.50 11.26 14.23
N GLN A 71 8.33 10.22 14.12
CA GLN A 71 9.58 10.10 14.87
C GLN A 71 10.80 10.73 14.17
N GLU A 72 10.62 11.29 12.97
CA GLU A 72 11.63 12.06 12.22
C GLU A 72 11.59 13.55 12.56
#